data_AF-A0AAN5CB89-F1
#
_entry.id   AF-A0AAN5CB89-F1
#
_cell.length_a   1.000
_cell.length_b   1.000
_cell.length_c   1.000
_cell.angle_alpha   90.00
_cell.angle_beta   90.00
_cell.angle_gamma   90.00
#
_symmetry.space_group_name_H-M   'P 1'
#
loop_
_entity.id
_entity.type
_entity.pdbx_description
1 polymer ?
#
loop_
_entity_poly.entity_id
_entity_poly.type
_entity_poly.pdbx_seq_one_letter_code
_entity_poly.pdbx_strand_id
1 'polypeptide(L)'
;SYMLSSAALSAHLGIVPVAHAQRHEISYDFSVPSPTSSVVLVVSGRKIHVSKEILAVSSPVFTSLFYGESANQSKKEFEINDVGYNTFIEYLLCIYPSTFELTDRVVEGVLLLA
;
A
#
# COMPACT_ATOMS: atom_id res chain seq x y z
N SER A 1 -43.11 -18.00 14.05
CA SER A 1 -42.03 -17.01 14.05
C SER A 1 -40.73 -17.76 13.87
N TYR A 2 -40.23 -17.84 12.64
CA TYR A 2 -39.10 -18.71 12.28
C TYR A 2 -37.82 -17.90 12.40
N MET A 3 -37.04 -18.14 13.45
CA MET A 3 -35.67 -17.67 13.52
C MET A 3 -34.85 -18.51 12.54
N LEU A 4 -34.52 -17.96 11.37
CA LEU A 4 -33.50 -18.55 10.52
C LEU A 4 -32.17 -18.48 11.29
N SER A 5 -31.56 -19.63 11.54
CA SER A 5 -30.23 -19.72 12.16
C SER A 5 -29.23 -18.90 11.32
N SER A 6 -28.27 -18.23 11.97
CA SER A 6 -27.26 -17.41 11.28
C SER A 6 -26.53 -18.17 10.16
N ALA A 7 -26.38 -19.48 10.32
CA ALA A 7 -25.81 -20.38 9.32
C ALA A 7 -26.62 -20.43 8.01
N ALA A 8 -27.96 -20.41 8.09
CA ALA A 8 -28.85 -20.43 6.93
C ALA A 8 -28.82 -19.09 6.17
N LEU A 9 -28.65 -17.97 6.89
CA LEU A 9 -28.50 -16.64 6.29
C LEU A 9 -27.18 -16.55 5.50
N SER A 10 -26.10 -17.10 6.05
CA SER A 10 -24.76 -17.08 5.43
C SER A 10 -24.71 -17.84 4.10
N ALA A 11 -25.42 -18.97 4.01
CA ALA A 11 -25.46 -19.79 2.79
C ALA A 11 -26.26 -19.14 1.65
N HIS A 12 -27.33 -18.40 1.97
CA HIS A 12 -28.18 -17.76 0.96
C HIS A 12 -27.57 -16.46 0.40
N LEU A 13 -26.77 -15.76 1.19
CA LEU A 13 -26.12 -14.50 0.79
C LEU A 13 -24.80 -14.69 0.05
N GLY A 14 -24.36 -15.92 -0.19
CA GLY A 14 -23.06 -16.19 -0.81
C GLY A 14 -21.87 -15.66 0.01
N ILE A 15 -22.06 -15.49 1.32
CA ILE A 15 -20.98 -15.09 2.23
C ILE A 15 -20.14 -16.34 2.48
N VAL A 16 -19.19 -16.57 1.58
CA VAL A 16 -18.09 -17.50 1.83
C VAL A 16 -17.27 -16.94 2.99
N PRO A 17 -17.07 -17.69 4.08
CA PRO A 17 -16.05 -17.32 5.05
C PRO A 17 -14.73 -17.21 4.29
N VAL A 18 -13.99 -16.12 4.51
CA VAL A 18 -12.69 -15.85 3.88
C VAL A 18 -11.63 -16.81 4.43
N ALA A 19 -11.87 -18.11 4.27
CA ALA A 19 -10.89 -19.14 4.47
C ALA A 19 -9.98 -19.10 3.22
N HIS A 20 -8.79 -18.53 3.39
CA HIS A 20 -7.69 -18.59 2.42
C HIS A 20 -7.78 -17.65 1.21
N ALA A 21 -8.14 -16.38 1.42
CA ALA A 21 -7.42 -15.36 0.64
C ALA A 21 -5.96 -15.43 1.11
N GLN A 22 -5.19 -16.35 0.53
CA GLN A 22 -3.75 -16.38 0.63
C GLN A 22 -3.32 -15.09 -0.06
N ARG A 23 -3.26 -14.01 0.73
CA ARG A 23 -2.64 -12.76 0.34
C ARG A 23 -1.20 -13.19 0.12
N HIS A 24 -0.85 -13.48 -1.13
CA HIS A 24 0.52 -13.78 -1.49
C HIS A 24 1.28 -12.56 -1.01
N GLU A 25 2.10 -12.75 0.02
CA GLU A 25 2.77 -11.68 0.73
C GLU A 25 3.89 -11.21 -0.20
N ILE A 26 3.54 -10.40 -1.21
CA ILE A 26 4.53 -9.67 -1.99
C ILE A 26 5.15 -8.68 -1.02
N SER A 27 6.24 -9.13 -0.41
CA SER A 27 7.08 -8.32 0.45
C SER A 27 7.75 -7.28 -0.44
N TYR A 28 7.25 -6.04 -0.39
CA TYR A 28 7.92 -4.93 -1.03
C TYR A 28 9.18 -4.59 -0.23
N ASP A 29 10.36 -4.75 -0.84
CA ASP A 29 11.62 -4.43 -0.17
C ASP A 29 11.90 -2.93 -0.28
N PHE A 30 11.58 -2.19 0.78
CA PHE A 30 11.85 -0.76 0.88
C PHE A 30 13.32 -0.43 1.18
N SER A 31 14.17 -1.41 1.47
CA SER A 31 15.58 -1.17 1.79
C SER A 31 16.42 -0.89 0.54
N VAL A 32 15.90 -1.20 -0.65
CA VAL A 32 16.57 -1.01 -1.93
C VAL A 32 15.84 0.02 -2.80
N PRO A 33 16.57 0.83 -3.59
CA PRO A 33 15.93 1.74 -4.53
C PRO A 33 15.20 0.96 -5.62
N SER A 34 13.90 1.27 -5.81
CA SER A 34 13.13 0.79 -6.95
C SER A 34 13.10 1.83 -8.09
N PRO A 35 12.77 1.45 -9.33
CA PRO A 35 12.59 2.40 -10.44
C PRO A 35 11.52 3.47 -10.17
N THR A 36 10.57 3.16 -9.29
CA THR A 36 9.46 4.03 -8.87
C THR A 36 9.77 4.82 -7.60
N SER A 37 10.94 4.63 -7.00
CA SER A 37 11.35 5.33 -5.77
C SER A 37 11.87 6.73 -6.10
N SER A 38 11.10 7.74 -5.68
CA SER A 38 11.38 9.17 -5.94
C SER A 38 12.03 9.86 -4.74
N VAL A 39 12.04 9.23 -3.55
CA VAL A 39 12.57 9.82 -2.31
C VAL A 39 13.10 8.75 -1.35
N VAL A 40 14.04 9.16 -0.49
CA VAL A 40 14.53 8.37 0.64
C VAL A 40 13.95 8.94 1.93
N LEU A 41 13.37 8.09 2.77
CA LEU A 41 13.00 8.46 4.14
C LEU A 41 13.95 7.75 5.11
N VAL A 42 14.31 8.43 6.20
CA VAL A 42 15.06 7.85 7.32
C VAL A 42 14.10 7.69 8.48
N VAL A 43 13.75 6.45 8.82
CA VAL A 43 12.81 6.13 9.91
C VAL A 43 13.55 5.32 10.96
N SER A 44 13.60 5.83 12.20
CA SER A 44 14.39 5.21 13.29
C SER A 44 15.86 4.92 12.87
N GLY A 45 16.48 5.83 12.12
CA GLY A 45 17.85 5.69 11.61
C GLY A 45 18.03 4.72 10.43
N ARG A 46 16.95 4.13 9.90
CA ARG A 46 17.00 3.23 8.74
C ARG A 46 16.50 3.93 7.48
N LYS A 47 17.26 3.79 6.39
CA LYS A 47 16.89 4.34 5.08
C LYS A 47 15.86 3.43 4.41
N ILE A 48 14.81 4.05 3.88
CA ILE A 48 13.79 3.39 3.07
C ILE A 48 13.55 4.19 1.79
N HIS A 49 13.37 3.48 0.68
CA HIS A 49 13.17 4.03 -0.64
C HIS A 49 11.69 3.95 -1.01
N VAL A 50 11.08 5.10 -1.30
CA VAL A 50 9.63 5.21 -1.51
C VAL A 50 9.29 6.22 -2.60
N SER A 51 8.05 6.16 -3.12
CA SER A 51 7.50 7.09 -4.11
C SER A 51 6.84 8.25 -3.39
N LYS A 52 7.16 9.47 -3.84
CA LYS A 52 6.53 10.71 -3.33
C LYS A 52 5.03 10.72 -3.66
N GLU A 53 4.68 10.26 -4.86
CA GLU A 53 3.30 10.27 -5.34
C GLU A 53 2.40 9.36 -4.51
N ILE A 54 2.84 8.12 -4.24
CA ILE A 54 2.07 7.16 -3.42
C ILE A 54 1.84 7.73 -2.02
N LEU A 55 2.89 8.27 -1.40
CA LEU A 55 2.78 8.86 -0.07
C LEU A 55 1.88 10.10 -0.05
N ALA A 56 1.99 10.98 -1.04
CA ALA A 56 1.15 12.17 -1.13
C ALA A 56 -0.33 11.81 -1.31
N VAL A 57 -0.64 10.86 -2.19
CA VAL A 57 -2.02 10.35 -2.37
C VAL A 57 -2.55 9.72 -1.09
N SER A 58 -1.70 9.01 -0.35
CA SER A 58 -2.10 8.35 0.89
C SER A 58 -2.36 9.30 2.06
N SER A 59 -1.73 10.48 2.09
CA SER A 59 -1.86 11.43 3.19
C SER A 59 -1.63 12.88 2.77
N PRO A 60 -2.54 13.81 3.13
CA PRO A 60 -2.35 15.23 2.88
C PRO A 60 -1.10 15.79 3.59
N VAL A 61 -0.66 15.17 4.69
CA VAL A 61 0.59 15.55 5.37
C VAL A 61 1.79 15.37 4.47
N PHE A 62 1.91 14.22 3.80
CA PHE A 62 2.99 13.96 2.84
C PHE A 62 2.84 14.82 1.58
N THR A 63 1.61 15.14 1.16
CA THR A 63 1.38 16.09 0.09
C THR A 63 1.98 17.46 0.42
N SER A 64 1.66 18.01 1.60
CA SER A 64 2.24 19.29 2.05
C SER A 64 3.75 19.20 2.26
N LEU A 65 4.27 18.07 2.74
CA LEU A 65 5.71 17.87 2.93
C LEU A 65 6.50 17.88 1.61
N PHE A 66 5.96 17.27 0.55
CA PHE A 66 6.66 17.12 -0.73
C PHE A 66 6.31 18.18 -1.77
N TYR A 67 5.11 18.79 -1.69
CA TYR A 67 4.58 19.70 -2.69
C TYR A 67 4.06 21.03 -2.11
N GLY A 68 4.14 21.25 -0.79
CA GLY A 68 3.78 22.52 -0.17
C GLY A 68 4.76 23.66 -0.50
N GLU A 69 4.41 24.89 -0.13
CA GLU A 69 5.27 26.07 -0.38
C GLU A 69 6.64 26.00 0.32
N SER A 70 6.75 25.22 1.40
CA SER A 70 7.99 24.94 2.11
C SER A 70 8.73 23.70 1.58
N ALA A 71 8.22 23.05 0.53
CA ALA A 71 8.83 21.88 -0.05
C ALA A 71 10.13 22.28 -0.75
N ASN A 72 11.25 21.92 -0.10
CA ASN A 72 12.56 22.01 -0.72
C ASN A 72 12.62 20.98 -1.86
N GLN A 73 12.35 21.41 -3.09
CA GLN A 73 12.32 20.55 -4.28
C GLN A 73 13.63 19.76 -4.49
N SER A 74 14.76 20.28 -3.98
CA SER A 74 16.06 19.62 -4.03
C SER A 74 16.27 18.54 -2.95
N LYS A 75 15.41 18.46 -1.93
CA LYS A 75 15.59 17.50 -0.84
C LYS A 75 15.09 16.11 -1.27
N LYS A 76 16.02 15.16 -1.32
CA LYS A 76 15.75 13.76 -1.67
C LYS A 76 15.74 12.83 -0.45
N GLU A 77 16.07 13.35 0.73
CA GLU A 77 16.14 12.60 1.99
C GLU A 77 15.37 13.36 3.09
N PHE A 78 14.43 12.67 3.75
CA PHE A 78 13.65 13.22 4.87
C PHE A 78 13.74 12.31 6.08
N GLU A 79 13.93 12.87 7.26
CA GLU A 79 13.98 12.13 8.50
C GLU A 79 12.61 12.17 9.19
N ILE A 80 12.13 11.00 9.62
CA ILE A 80 10.86 10.85 10.35
C ILE A 80 11.17 10.20 11.70
N ASN A 81 11.00 10.97 12.76
CA ASN A 81 11.30 10.55 14.14
C ASN A 81 10.05 10.22 14.98
N ASP A 82 8.86 10.63 14.54
CA ASP A 82 7.60 10.42 15.27
C ASP A 82 7.05 8.99 15.20
N VAL A 83 7.59 8.13 14.34
CA VAL A 83 7.06 6.78 14.09
C VAL A 83 8.15 5.73 14.15
N GLY A 84 7.82 4.58 14.75
CA GLY A 84 8.69 3.41 14.75
C GLY A 84 8.79 2.78 13.35
N TYR A 85 9.96 2.24 13.03
CA TYR A 85 10.23 1.60 11.74
C TYR A 85 9.16 0.58 11.33
N ASN A 86 8.84 -0.39 12.19
CA ASN A 86 7.89 -1.46 11.86
C ASN A 86 6.48 -0.92 11.53
N THR A 87 5.98 -0.01 12.37
CA THR A 87 4.67 0.64 12.15
C THR A 87 4.63 1.40 10.84
N PHE A 88 5.74 2.05 10.46
CA PHE A 88 5.83 2.73 9.17
C PHE A 88 5.85 1.75 8.00
N ILE A 89 6.55 0.61 8.11
CA ILE A 89 6.53 -0.44 7.09
C ILE A 89 5.11 -1.00 6.91
N GLU A 90 4.39 -1.28 8.01
CA GLU A 90 2.98 -1.74 7.93
C GLU A 90 2.08 -0.73 7.21
N TYR A 91 2.28 0.57 7.47
CA TYR A 91 1.59 1.63 6.73
C TYR A 91 1.92 1.59 5.23
N LEU A 92 3.20 1.45 4.88
CA LEU A 92 3.63 1.37 3.48
C LEU A 92 3.02 0.17 2.76
N LEU A 93 3.02 -1.01 3.39
CA LEU A 93 2.41 -2.22 2.83
C LEU A 93 0.89 -2.07 2.60
N CYS A 94 0.22 -1.19 3.33
CA CYS A 94 -1.20 -0.90 3.16
C CYS A 94 -1.48 0.00 1.94
N ILE A 95 -0.60 0.96 1.66
CA ILE A 95 -0.81 1.98 0.61
C ILE A 95 -0.12 1.64 -0.71
N TYR A 96 0.90 0.77 -0.68
CA TYR A 96 1.56 0.32 -1.89
C TYR A 96 0.68 -0.72 -2.59
N PRO A 97 0.51 -0.61 -3.92
CA PRO A 97 -0.24 -1.60 -4.67
C PRO A 97 0.44 -2.96 -4.48
N SER A 98 -0.25 -3.86 -3.80
CA SER A 98 0.13 -5.27 -3.79
C SER A 98 0.04 -5.75 -5.24
N THR A 99 1.11 -6.34 -5.79
CA THR A 99 1.07 -6.84 -7.16
C THR A 99 -0.03 -7.89 -7.23
N PHE A 100 -1.15 -7.52 -7.84
CA PHE A 100 -2.17 -8.49 -8.20
C PHE A 100 -1.55 -9.34 -9.30
N GLU A 101 -1.42 -10.65 -9.10
CA GLU A 101 -1.05 -11.53 -10.19
C GLU A 101 -2.16 -11.41 -11.24
N LEU A 102 -1.83 -10.83 -12.40
CA LEU A 102 -2.72 -10.76 -13.54
C LEU A 102 -2.99 -12.19 -14.01
N THR A 103 -4.07 -12.80 -13.52
CA THR A 103 -4.54 -14.08 -14.03
C THR A 103 -5.02 -13.88 -15.47
N ASP A 104 -4.93 -14.89 -16.34
CA ASP A 104 -5.24 -14.81 -17.78
C ASP A 104 -6.55 -14.07 -18.13
N ARG A 105 -7.54 -14.09 -17.23
CA ARG A 105 -8.83 -13.40 -17.40
C ARG A 105 -8.77 -11.86 -17.33
N VAL A 106 -7.74 -11.27 -16.72
CA VAL A 106 -7.59 -9.81 -16.57
C VAL A 106 -6.67 -9.23 -17.65
N VAL A 107 -5.79 -10.07 -18.22
CA VAL A 107 -4.81 -9.68 -19.23
C VAL A 107 -5.49 -9.17 -20.51
N GLU A 108 -6.58 -9.80 -20.97
CA GLU A 108 -7.34 -9.32 -22.13
C GLU A 108 -7.94 -7.92 -21.94
N GLY A 109 -8.36 -7.58 -20.71
CA GLY A 109 -8.94 -6.27 -20.42
C GLY A 109 -7.91 -5.14 -20.28
N VAL A 110 -6.73 -5.44 -19.74
CA VAL A 110 -5.68 -4.43 -19.49
C VAL A 110 -4.85 -4.14 -20.75
N LEU A 111 -4.67 -5.11 -21.66
CA LEU A 111 -3.98 -4.88 -22.94
C LEU A 111 -4.68 -3.83 -23.82
N LEU A 112 -5.97 -3.59 -23.62
CA LEU A 112 -6.72 -2.56 -24.34
C LEU A 112 -6.49 -1.14 -23.81
N LEU A 113 -5.85 -0.98 -22.64
CA LEU A 113 -5.59 0.31 -22.00
C LEU A 113 -4.15 0.81 -22.16
N ALA A 114 -3.28 0.02 -22.80
CA ALA A 114 -1.85 0.31 -23.02
C ALA A 114 -1.56 0.93 -24.40
#